data_AF-A0A3N4SUI2-F1
#
_entry.id   AF-A0A3N4SUI2-F1
#
_cell.length_a   1.000
_cell.length_b   1.000
_cell.length_c   1.000
_cell.angle_alpha   90.00
_cell.angle_beta   90.00
_cell.angle_gamma   90.00
#
_symmetry.space_group_name_H-M   'P 1'
#
loop_
_entity.id
_entity.type
_entity.pdbx_description
1 polymer ?
#
loop_
_entity_poly.entity_id
_entity_poly.type
_entity_poly.pdbx_seq_one_letter_code
_entity_poly.pdbx_strand_id
1 'polypeptide(L)'
;MATESRPATASPELLAYVDDLRVDADRMDGYAQRLRGAAATLGGCAGTPEWSGAALERQAVACTAAAAQLRSAATALLAHATERNARPRRPGHNHEGTDTR
;
A
#
# COMPACT_ATOMS: atom_id res chain seq x y z
N MET A 1 12.39 12.41 -36.49
CA MET A 1 11.62 11.50 -35.61
C MET A 1 11.96 11.84 -34.17
N ALA A 2 11.19 12.72 -33.55
CA ALA A 2 11.41 13.15 -32.17
C ALA A 2 10.93 12.04 -31.22
N THR A 3 11.84 11.49 -30.42
CA THR A 3 11.47 10.66 -29.28
C THR A 3 11.01 11.58 -28.16
N GLU A 4 9.74 11.96 -28.20
CA GLU A 4 9.04 12.63 -27.10
C GLU A 4 9.03 11.70 -25.90
N SER A 5 10.10 11.80 -25.13
CA SER A 5 10.24 11.06 -23.91
C SER A 5 9.41 11.77 -22.86
N ARG A 6 8.18 11.28 -22.71
CA ARG A 6 7.22 11.69 -21.69
C ARG A 6 7.92 11.75 -20.33
N PRO A 7 7.75 12.83 -19.55
CA PRO A 7 8.32 12.92 -18.22
C PRO A 7 7.89 11.69 -17.40
N ALA A 8 8.82 11.09 -16.68
CA ALA A 8 8.52 10.07 -15.69
C ALA A 8 7.81 10.78 -14.53
N THR A 9 6.50 10.98 -14.68
CA THR A 9 5.60 11.22 -13.57
C THR A 9 5.11 9.87 -13.08
N ALA A 10 4.83 9.75 -11.78
CA ALA A 10 4.19 8.58 -11.22
C ALA A 10 2.92 8.31 -12.05
N SER A 11 2.76 7.08 -12.52
CA SER A 11 1.58 6.71 -13.28
C SER A 11 0.36 7.00 -12.41
N PRO A 12 -0.65 7.77 -12.88
CA PRO A 12 -1.86 8.02 -12.11
C PRO A 12 -2.53 6.72 -11.66
N GLU A 13 -2.36 5.63 -12.42
CA GLU A 13 -2.82 4.28 -12.08
C GLU A 13 -2.10 3.72 -10.84
N LEU A 14 -0.81 4.01 -10.65
CA LEU A 14 -0.07 3.56 -9.47
C LEU A 14 -0.52 4.33 -8.23
N LEU A 15 -0.77 5.63 -8.35
CA LEU A 15 -1.31 6.43 -7.26
C LEU A 15 -2.72 5.97 -6.86
N ALA A 16 -3.58 5.69 -7.85
CA ALA A 16 -4.90 5.09 -7.59
C ALA A 16 -4.78 3.74 -6.86
N TYR A 17 -3.86 2.88 -7.29
CA TYR A 17 -3.62 1.60 -6.62
C TYR A 17 -3.08 1.75 -5.17
N VAL A 18 -2.24 2.76 -4.91
CA VAL A 18 -1.78 3.09 -3.55
C VAL A 18 -2.96 3.51 -2.66
N ASP A 19 -3.90 4.28 -3.20
CA ASP A 19 -5.09 4.70 -2.47
C ASP A 19 -6.05 3.54 -2.22
N ASP A 20 -6.25 2.64 -3.20
CA ASP A 20 -7.03 1.41 -3.03
C ASP A 20 -6.46 0.52 -1.92
N LEU A 21 -5.12 0.35 -1.86
CA LEU A 21 -4.47 -0.40 -0.78
C LEU A 21 -4.72 0.21 0.61
N ARG A 22 -4.79 1.54 0.71
CA ARG A 22 -5.10 2.22 1.97
C ARG A 22 -6.56 2.01 2.36
N VAL A 23 -7.48 2.12 1.39
CA VAL A 23 -8.91 1.83 1.60
C VAL A 23 -9.11 0.39 2.08
N ASP A 24 -8.41 -0.57 1.49
CA ASP A 24 -8.48 -1.96 1.93
C ASP A 24 -7.87 -2.17 3.33
N ALA A 25 -6.80 -1.45 3.69
CA ALA A 25 -6.26 -1.48 5.04
C ALA A 25 -7.26 -0.95 6.08
N ASP A 26 -7.94 0.16 5.79
CA ASP A 26 -8.96 0.73 6.67
C ASP A 26 -10.17 -0.20 6.80
N ARG A 27 -10.53 -0.90 5.71
CA ARG A 27 -11.54 -1.96 5.74
C ARG A 27 -11.12 -3.11 6.66
N MET A 28 -9.85 -3.54 6.61
CA MET A 28 -9.32 -4.59 7.50
C MET A 28 -9.37 -4.19 8.97
N ASP A 29 -9.02 -2.94 9.31
CA ASP A 29 -9.16 -2.43 10.68
C ASP A 29 -10.62 -2.37 11.12
N GLY A 30 -11.52 -1.96 10.23
CA GLY A 30 -12.95 -2.00 10.48
C GLY A 30 -13.47 -3.42 10.77
N TYR A 31 -12.97 -4.44 10.06
CA TYR A 31 -13.30 -5.83 10.39
C TYR A 31 -12.74 -6.24 11.75
N ALA A 32 -11.49 -5.89 12.05
CA ALA A 32 -10.89 -6.20 13.34
C ALA A 32 -11.69 -5.62 14.50
N GLN A 33 -12.14 -4.36 14.38
CA GLN A 33 -12.93 -3.72 15.43
C GLN A 33 -14.31 -4.34 15.61
N ARG A 34 -14.97 -4.73 14.51
CA ARG A 34 -16.24 -5.48 14.57
C ARG A 34 -16.06 -6.84 15.27
N LEU A 35 -14.98 -7.55 14.98
CA LEU A 35 -14.68 -8.85 15.60
C LEU A 35 -14.45 -8.72 17.11
N ARG A 36 -13.70 -7.70 17.55
CA ARG A 36 -13.51 -7.40 18.98
C ARG A 36 -14.83 -7.03 19.67
N GLY A 37 -15.66 -6.23 19.03
CA GLY A 37 -17.00 -5.91 19.54
C GLY A 37 -17.90 -7.14 19.69
N ALA A 38 -17.83 -8.06 18.73
CA ALA A 38 -18.53 -9.34 18.81
C ALA A 38 -17.97 -10.23 19.94
N ALA A 39 -16.64 -10.31 20.09
CA ALA A 39 -16.00 -11.05 21.17
C ALA A 39 -16.42 -10.53 22.57
N ALA A 40 -16.46 -9.20 22.74
CA ALA A 40 -16.92 -8.56 23.97
C ALA A 40 -18.39 -8.87 24.27
N THR A 41 -19.26 -8.81 23.24
CA THR A 41 -20.68 -9.19 23.37
C THR A 41 -20.83 -10.63 23.81
N LEU A 42 -20.10 -11.57 23.18
CA LEU A 42 -20.14 -12.98 23.56
C LEU A 42 -19.62 -13.22 24.98
N GLY A 43 -18.57 -12.51 25.42
CA GLY A 43 -18.07 -12.60 26.78
C GLY A 43 -19.09 -12.22 27.87
N GLY A 44 -20.13 -11.45 27.52
CA GLY A 44 -21.24 -11.10 28.40
C GLY A 44 -22.44 -12.05 28.33
N CYS A 45 -22.47 -13.00 27.39
CA CYS A 45 -23.58 -13.91 27.19
C CYS A 45 -23.37 -15.22 27.97
N ALA A 46 -24.38 -15.64 28.74
CA ALA A 46 -24.39 -16.97 29.34
C ALA A 46 -24.58 -18.05 28.27
N GLY A 47 -23.74 -19.09 28.30
CA GLY A 47 -23.86 -20.26 27.40
C GLY A 47 -23.08 -20.16 26.09
N THR A 48 -22.32 -19.08 25.85
CA THR A 48 -21.41 -19.03 24.70
C THR A 48 -20.17 -19.90 24.94
N PRO A 49 -19.70 -20.64 23.93
CA PRO A 49 -18.47 -21.39 24.06
C PRO A 49 -17.27 -20.46 24.32
N GLU A 50 -16.46 -20.81 25.31
CA GLU A 50 -15.27 -20.02 25.72
C GLU A 50 -14.28 -19.78 24.58
N TRP A 51 -14.19 -20.73 23.62
CA TRP A 51 -13.30 -20.62 22.48
C TRP A 51 -13.75 -19.59 21.44
N SER A 52 -15.04 -19.22 21.43
CA SER A 52 -15.61 -18.33 20.41
C SER A 52 -15.05 -16.91 20.53
N GLY A 53 -14.95 -16.36 21.75
CA GLY A 53 -14.31 -15.06 21.97
C GLY A 53 -12.85 -15.06 21.57
N ALA A 54 -12.10 -16.08 21.99
CA ALA A 54 -10.68 -16.21 21.65
C ALA A 54 -10.43 -16.38 20.13
N ALA A 55 -11.33 -17.07 19.41
CA ALA A 55 -11.25 -17.21 17.96
C ALA A 55 -11.47 -15.88 17.23
N LEU A 56 -12.46 -15.09 17.66
CA LEU A 56 -12.72 -13.76 17.11
C LEU A 56 -11.56 -12.79 17.36
N GLU A 57 -10.96 -12.84 18.55
CA GLU A 57 -9.77 -12.03 18.87
C GLU A 57 -8.57 -12.40 17.98
N ARG A 58 -8.32 -13.69 17.76
CA ARG A 58 -7.25 -14.12 16.82
C ARG A 58 -7.52 -13.62 15.40
N GLN A 59 -8.76 -13.67 14.95
CA GLN A 59 -9.13 -13.15 13.63
C GLN A 59 -8.96 -11.63 13.58
N ALA A 60 -9.30 -10.90 14.65
CA ALA A 60 -9.10 -9.46 14.73
C ALA A 60 -7.61 -9.09 14.62
N VAL A 61 -6.73 -9.85 15.30
CA VAL A 61 -5.27 -9.68 15.19
C VAL A 61 -4.79 -9.93 13.75
N ALA A 62 -5.27 -10.99 13.11
CA ALA A 62 -4.93 -11.28 11.72
C ALA A 62 -5.36 -10.14 10.76
N CYS A 63 -6.57 -9.59 10.95
CA CYS A 63 -7.04 -8.43 10.19
C CYS A 63 -6.15 -7.20 10.41
N THR A 64 -5.76 -6.89 11.65
CA THR A 64 -4.84 -5.76 11.90
C THR A 64 -3.44 -5.97 11.29
N ALA A 65 -2.95 -7.21 11.27
CA ALA A 65 -1.68 -7.54 10.62
C ALA A 65 -1.77 -7.35 9.10
N ALA A 66 -2.87 -7.79 8.48
CA ALA A 66 -3.13 -7.56 7.05
C ALA A 66 -3.22 -6.06 6.72
N ALA A 67 -3.92 -5.27 7.54
CA ALA A 67 -3.99 -3.82 7.39
C ALA A 67 -2.60 -3.17 7.41
N ALA A 68 -1.73 -3.59 8.34
CA ALA A 68 -0.35 -3.10 8.44
C ALA A 68 0.49 -3.47 7.21
N GLN A 69 0.32 -4.68 6.68
CA GLN A 69 1.00 -5.12 5.45
C GLN A 69 0.56 -4.30 4.23
N LEU A 70 -0.75 -4.05 4.08
CA LEU A 70 -1.29 -3.22 3.01
C LEU A 70 -0.74 -1.78 3.07
N ARG A 71 -0.69 -1.16 4.25
CA ARG A 71 -0.10 0.17 4.44
C ARG A 71 1.40 0.20 4.13
N SER A 72 2.12 -0.85 4.50
CA SER A 72 3.55 -0.99 4.20
C SER A 72 3.79 -1.10 2.69
N ALA A 73 2.99 -1.91 2.00
CA ALA A 73 3.04 -2.03 0.55
C ALA A 73 2.71 -0.70 -0.16
N ALA A 74 1.65 -0.03 0.27
CA ALA A 74 1.26 1.29 -0.22
C ALA A 74 2.40 2.32 -0.06
N THR A 75 3.08 2.30 1.09
CA THR A 75 4.23 3.18 1.38
C THR A 75 5.41 2.87 0.47
N ALA A 76 5.76 1.59 0.30
CA ALA A 76 6.85 1.16 -0.57
C ALA A 76 6.60 1.54 -2.04
N LEU A 77 5.37 1.36 -2.52
CA LEU A 77 4.97 1.74 -3.87
C LEU A 77 5.04 3.26 -4.09
N LEU A 78 4.58 4.04 -3.11
CA LEU A 78 4.66 5.50 -3.16
C LEU A 78 6.13 5.97 -3.19
N ALA A 79 6.99 5.41 -2.34
CA ALA A 79 8.42 5.70 -2.32
C ALA A 79 9.04 5.42 -3.70
N HIS A 80 8.78 4.24 -4.27
CA HIS A 80 9.28 3.88 -5.60
C HIS A 80 8.80 4.84 -6.69
N ALA A 81 7.53 5.27 -6.63
CA ALA A 81 6.98 6.23 -7.57
C ALA A 81 7.65 7.60 -7.46
N THR A 82 7.98 8.05 -6.24
CA THR A 82 8.69 9.31 -6.03
C THR A 82 10.15 9.27 -6.48
N GLU A 83 10.86 8.18 -6.19
CA GLU A 83 12.25 7.97 -6.62
C GLU A 83 12.39 7.95 -8.15
N ARG A 84 11.43 7.31 -8.85
CA ARG A 84 11.40 7.28 -10.31
C ARG A 84 11.23 8.66 -10.92
N ASN A 85 10.51 9.55 -10.26
CA ASN A 85 10.30 10.93 -10.70
C ASN A 85 11.51 11.83 -10.34
N ALA A 86 12.21 11.52 -9.25
CA ALA A 86 13.36 12.28 -8.77
C ALA A 86 14.66 11.99 -9.55
N ARG A 87 14.74 10.88 -10.28
CA ARG A 87 15.93 10.53 -11.06
C ARG A 87 16.12 11.52 -12.22
N PRO A 88 17.20 12.31 -12.26
CA PRO A 88 17.47 13.21 -13.39
C PRO A 88 17.64 12.36 -14.65
N ARG A 89 16.97 12.76 -15.73
CA ARG A 89 17.29 12.22 -17.06
C ARG A 89 18.72 12.64 -17.36
N ARG A 90 19.65 11.68 -17.37
CA ARG A 90 21.01 11.93 -17.88
C ARG A 90 20.87 12.55 -19.27
N PRO A 91 21.42 13.75 -19.53
CA PRO A 91 21.45 14.29 -20.87
C PRO A 91 22.17 13.28 -21.76
N GLY A 92 21.52 12.88 -22.86
CA GLY A 92 22.21 12.17 -23.93
C GLY A 92 23.35 13.04 -24.41
N HIS A 93 24.59 12.58 -24.25
CA HIS A 93 25.73 13.19 -24.91
C HIS A 93 25.60 12.90 -26.41
N ASN A 94 24.97 13.82 -27.13
CA ASN A 94 24.96 13.84 -28.57
C ASN A 94 26.04 14.82 -29.04
N HIS A 95 27.20 14.26 -29.40
CA HIS A 95 28.09 14.61 -30.52
C HIS A 95 28.49 16.08 -30.80
N GLU A 96 29.76 16.41 -30.51
CA GLU A 96 30.63 17.29 -31.31
C GLU A 96 31.98 16.53 -31.39
N GLY A 97 32.55 16.17 -32.53
CA GLY A 97 32.72 17.00 -33.71
C GLY A 97 33.99 17.84 -33.58
N THR A 98 35.15 17.24 -33.28
CA THR A 98 36.44 17.92 -33.46
C THR A 98 37.21 17.24 -34.58
N ASP A 99 36.91 17.70 -35.79
CA ASP A 99 37.88 17.85 -36.85
C ASP A 99 39.03 18.72 -36.32
N THR A 100 40.20 18.13 -36.14
CA THR A 100 41.48 18.83 -36.12
C THR A 100 42.51 17.98 -36.84
N ARG A 101 42.54 18.17 -38.16
CA ARG A 101 43.73 18.46 -39.00
C ARG A 101 45.08 17.86 -38.60
#